data_AF-A0A1V5RE73-F1
#
_entry.id   AF-A0A1V5RE73-F1
#
_cell.length_a   1.000
_cell.length_b   1.000
_cell.length_c   1.000
_cell.angle_alpha   90.00
_cell.angle_beta   90.00
_cell.angle_gamma   90.00
#
_symmetry.space_group_name_H-M   'P 1'
#
loop_
_entity.id
_entity.type
_entity.pdbx_description
1 polymer ?
#
loop_
_entity_poly.entity_id
_entity_poly.type
_entity_poly.pdbx_seq_one_letter_code
_entity_poly.pdbx_strand_id
1 'polypeptide(L)' 'MKPRGRPRLPQQSVVFNLKLRLRPGVDDDLIAFFNQVPPRYRAGAAKAAMRSGSLAATELVDLPADETMADALGGLLL' A
#
# COMPACT_ATOMS: atom_id res chain seq x y z
N MET A 1 29.54 14.86 -7.02
CA MET A 1 28.42 14.62 -6.07
C MET A 1 27.75 13.29 -6.43
N LYS A 2 27.77 12.30 -5.54
CA LYS A 2 27.01 11.05 -5.72
C LYS A 2 25.53 11.38 -5.53
N PRO A 3 24.61 11.03 -6.46
CA PRO A 3 23.20 11.35 -6.30
C PRO A 3 22.69 10.71 -5.01
N ARG A 4 22.18 11.54 -4.09
CA ARG A 4 21.56 11.08 -2.85
C ARG A 4 20.18 10.53 -3.21
N GLY A 5 20.04 9.20 -3.21
CA GLY A 5 18.77 8.54 -3.48
C GLY A 5 18.94 7.04 -3.78
N ARG A 6 17.84 6.29 -3.65
CA ARG A 6 17.79 4.89 -4.09
C ARG A 6 18.06 4.84 -5.60
N PRO A 7 19.01 4.01 -6.08
CA PRO A 7 19.23 3.84 -7.51
C PRO A 7 17.92 3.51 -8.21
N ARG A 8 17.66 4.15 -9.36
CA ARG A 8 16.49 3.83 -10.19
C ARG A 8 16.59 2.35 -10.54
N LEU A 9 15.51 1.58 -10.37
CA LEU A 9 15.49 0.21 -10.85
C LEU A 9 15.73 0.23 -12.37
N PRO A 10 16.56 -0.68 -12.91
CA PRO A 10 16.86 -0.74 -14.33
C PRO A 10 15.65 -1.15 -15.18
N GLN A 11 14.59 -1.65 -14.55
CA GLN A 11 13.37 -2.11 -15.20
C GLN A 11 12.39 -0.95 -15.39
N GLN A 12 11.85 -0.84 -16.60
CA GLN A 12 10.81 0.14 -16.92
C GLN A 12 9.51 -0.24 -16.20
N SER A 13 8.92 0.71 -15.47
CA SER A 13 7.61 0.54 -14.86
C SER A 13 6.50 0.68 -15.90
N VAL A 14 5.55 -0.25 -15.91
CA VAL A 14 4.30 -0.11 -16.67
C VAL A 14 3.23 0.46 -15.76
N VAL A 15 2.57 1.53 -16.21
CA VAL A 15 1.51 2.22 -15.48
C VAL A 15 0.16 1.84 -16.07
N PHE A 16 -0.75 1.37 -15.22
CA PHE A 16 -2.14 1.10 -15.59
C PHE A 16 -3.06 2.02 -14.78
N ASN A 17 -3.90 2.78 -15.47
CA ASN A 17 -4.92 3.62 -14.85
C ASN A 17 -6.26 2.88 -14.84
N LEU A 18 -6.61 2.31 -13.69
CA LEU A 18 -7.86 1.57 -13.52
C LEU A 18 -8.93 2.46 -12.90
N LYS A 19 -10.15 2.42 -13.46
CA LYS A 19 -11.33 3.05 -12.87
C LYS A 19 -12.31 1.95 -12.44
N LEU A 20 -12.54 1.84 -11.14
CA LEU A 20 -13.50 0.91 -10.55
C LEU A 20 -14.79 1.66 -10.18
N ARG A 21 -15.93 1.07 -10.50
CA ARG A 21 -17.24 1.51 -10.00
C ARG A 21 -17.80 0.39 -9.12
N LEU A 22 -17.91 0.67 -7.83
CA LEU A 22 -18.44 -0.28 -6.86
C LEU A 22 -19.88 0.10 -6.52
N ARG A 23 -20.74 -0.90 -6.38
CA ARG A 23 -22.17 -0.74 -6.09
C ARG A 23 -22.46 -1.22 -4.66
N PRO A 24 -23.04 -0.36 -3.80
CA PRO A 24 -23.55 -0.80 -2.50
C PRO A 24 -24.56 -1.94 -2.67
N GLY A 25 -24.52 -2.93 -1.78
CA GLY A 25 -25.35 -4.14 -1.79
C GLY A 25 -24.81 -5.30 -2.62
N VAL A 26 -23.75 -5.08 -3.42
CA VAL A 26 -23.09 -6.13 -4.22
C VAL A 26 -21.60 -6.17 -3.92
N ASP A 27 -20.96 -5.01 -3.88
CA ASP A 27 -19.50 -4.86 -3.71
C ASP A 27 -19.16 -4.34 -2.31
N ASP A 28 -19.98 -4.65 -1.30
CA ASP A 28 -19.85 -4.07 0.05
C ASP A 28 -18.52 -4.42 0.72
N ASP A 29 -17.99 -5.61 0.45
CA ASP A 29 -16.67 -6.06 0.90
C ASP A 29 -15.54 -5.20 0.30
N LEU A 30 -15.61 -4.92 -1.01
CA LEU A 30 -14.66 -4.05 -1.71
C LEU A 30 -14.77 -2.60 -1.24
N ILE A 31 -16.00 -2.10 -1.03
CA ILE A 31 -16.23 -0.75 -0.54
C ILE A 31 -15.66 -0.60 0.88
N ALA A 32 -15.94 -1.54 1.78
CA ALA A 32 -15.40 -1.55 3.13
C ALA A 32 -13.87 -1.58 3.12
N PHE A 33 -13.28 -2.44 2.29
CA PHE A 33 -11.84 -2.53 2.10
C PHE A 33 -11.20 -1.20 1.67
N PHE A 34 -11.71 -0.56 0.61
CA PHE A 34 -11.14 0.70 0.11
C PHE A 34 -11.41 1.90 1.03
N ASN A 35 -12.39 1.81 1.93
CA ASN A 35 -12.64 2.81 2.95
C ASN A 35 -11.62 2.74 4.10
N GLN A 36 -11.09 1.56 4.42
CA GLN A 36 -10.03 1.40 5.42
C GLN A 36 -8.65 1.86 4.91
N VAL A 37 -8.44 1.86 3.59
CA VAL A 37 -7.16 2.26 2.98
C VAL A 37 -7.12 3.76 2.68
N PRO A 38 -6.10 4.51 3.15
CA PRO A 38 -6.01 5.95 2.87
C PRO A 38 -5.83 6.22 1.36
N PRO A 39 -6.31 7.37 0.84
CA PRO A 39 -6.42 7.62 -0.61
C PRO A 39 -5.13 7.39 -1.42
N ARG A 40 -3.96 7.67 -0.83
CA ARG A 40 -2.65 7.54 -1.50
C ARG A 40 -2.10 6.11 -1.57
N TYR A 41 -2.73 5.16 -0.88
CA TYR A 41 -2.26 3.77 -0.77
C TYR A 41 -3.16 2.76 -1.48
N ARG A 42 -4.30 3.19 -2.04
CA ARG A 42 -5.31 2.31 -2.66
C ARG A 42 -4.78 1.46 -3.81
N ALA A 43 -3.91 2.02 -4.66
CA ALA A 43 -3.31 1.27 -5.76
C ALA A 43 -2.35 0.16 -5.26
N GLY A 44 -1.62 0.43 -4.16
CA GLY A 44 -0.77 -0.56 -3.51
C GLY A 44 -1.59 -1.69 -2.89
N ALA A 45 -2.65 -1.35 -2.16
CA ALA A 45 -3.59 -2.30 -1.59
C ALA A 45 -4.26 -3.19 -2.66
N ALA A 46 -4.75 -2.59 -3.75
CA ALA A 46 -5.31 -3.35 -4.87
C ALA A 46 -4.28 -4.31 -5.49
N LYS A 47 -3.03 -3.85 -5.66
CA LYS A 47 -1.93 -4.67 -6.18
C LYS A 47 -1.59 -5.84 -5.25
N ALA A 48 -1.61 -5.63 -3.94
CA ALA A 48 -1.38 -6.68 -2.96
C ALA A 48 -2.51 -7.73 -3.01
N ALA A 49 -3.78 -7.30 -2.98
CA ALA A 49 -4.94 -8.17 -3.06
C ALA A 49 -4.96 -9.02 -4.35
N MET A 50 -4.60 -8.44 -5.49
CA MET A 50 -4.50 -9.18 -6.76
C MET A 50 -3.40 -10.25 -6.74
N ARG A 51 -2.31 -10.04 -5.98
CA ARG A 51 -1.21 -11.01 -5.87
C ARG A 51 -1.48 -12.10 -4.86
N SER A 52 -2.15 -11.77 -3.75
CA SER A 52 -2.52 -12.73 -2.70
C SER A 52 -3.76 -13.55 -3.06
N GLY A 53 -4.59 -13.06 -3.99
CA GLY A 53 -5.88 -13.66 -4.31
C GLY A 53 -6.92 -13.50 -3.19
N SER A 54 -6.65 -12.66 -2.18
CA SER A 54 -7.53 -12.44 -1.03
C SER A 54 -7.54 -10.97 -0.61
N LEU A 55 -8.75 -10.45 -0.42
CA LEU A 55 -9.01 -9.09 0.08
C LEU A 55 -8.61 -8.93 1.56
N ALA A 56 -8.50 -10.04 2.31
CA ALA A 56 -8.11 -10.04 3.73
C ALA A 56 -6.61 -9.78 3.95
N ALA A 57 -5.78 -9.87 2.91
CA ALA A 57 -4.31 -9.78 3.03
C ALA A 57 -3.76 -8.34 3.08
N THR A 58 -4.59 -7.33 3.33
CA THR A 58 -4.15 -5.92 3.43
C THR A 58 -4.04 -5.43 4.87
N GLU A 59 -4.18 -6.33 5.84
CA GLU A 59 -3.56 -6.11 7.13
C GLU A 59 -2.03 -6.15 6.90
N LEU A 60 -1.35 -5.00 7.03
CA LEU A 60 0.05 -4.94 7.50
C LEU A 60 1.21 -5.38 6.58
N VAL A 61 1.08 -5.44 5.24
CA VAL A 61 2.19 -5.98 4.41
C VAL A 61 3.51 -5.17 4.43
N ASP A 62 3.59 -3.97 5.04
CA ASP A 62 4.90 -3.38 5.36
C ASP A 62 4.85 -2.23 6.39
N LEU A 63 4.00 -2.30 7.42
CA LEU A 63 4.17 -1.43 8.58
C LEU A 63 4.74 -2.27 9.74
N PRO A 64 5.97 -1.98 10.22
CA PRO A 64 6.42 -2.53 11.48
C PRO A 64 5.43 -2.09 12.58
N ALA A 65 5.08 -2.99 13.50
CA ALA A 65 4.12 -2.73 14.57
C ALA A 65 4.44 -1.41 15.31
N ASP A 66 3.43 -0.69 15.81
CA ASP A 66 3.60 0.66 16.37
C ASP A 66 4.71 0.76 17.44
N GLU A 67 4.94 -0.29 18.23
CA GLU A 67 6.05 -0.36 19.19
C GLU A 67 7.43 -0.32 18.52
N THR A 68 7.61 -1.05 17.42
CA THR A 68 8.85 -1.02 16.61
C THR A 68 9.01 0.29 15.82
N MET A 69 7.90 1.00 15.55
CA MET A 69 7.91 2.32 14.91
C MET A 69 8.40 3.43 15.87
N ALA A 70 8.01 3.34 17.15
CA ALA A 70 8.43 4.27 18.20
C ALA A 70 9.95 4.19 18.45
N ASP A 71 10.51 2.97 18.52
CA ASP A 71 11.95 2.76 18.68
C ASP A 71 12.76 3.25 17.46
N ALA A 72 12.25 3.02 16.24
CA ALA A 72 12.90 3.49 15.02
C ALA A 72 12.92 5.03 14.91
N LEU A 73 11.90 5.72 15.43
CA LEU A 73 11.83 7.17 15.46
C LEU A 73 12.76 7.76 16.54
N GLY A 74 12.88 7.10 17.68
CA GLY A 74 13.81 7.47 18.76
C GLY A 74 15.28 7.44 18.32
N GLY A 75 15.66 6.48 17.49
CA GLY A 75 17.02 6.38 16.93
C GLY A 75 17.37 7.42 15.86
N LEU A 76 16.39 8.17 15.34
CA LEU A 76 16.58 9.19 14.29
C LEU A 76 16.71 10.62 14.85
N LEU A 77 16.35 10.82 16.12
CA LEU A 77 16.34 12.11 16.83
C LEU A 77 17.55 12.32 17.76
N LEU A 78 18.51 11.39 17.74
CA LEU A 78 19.83 11.48 18.37
C LEU A 78 20.92 11.55 17.30
#